data_AF-A0A2M7DWE0-F1
#
_entry.id   AF-A0A2M7DWE0-F1
#
_cell.length_a   1.000
_cell.length_b   1.000
_cell.length_c   1.000
_cell.angle_alpha   90.00
_cell.angle_beta   90.00
_cell.angle_gamma   90.00
#
_symmetry.space_group_name_H-M   'P 1'
#
loop_
_entity.id
_entity.type
_entity.pdbx_description
1 polymer ?
#
loop_
_entity_poly.entity_id
_entity_poly.type
_entity_poly.pdbx_seq_one_letter_code
_entity_poly.pdbx_strand_id
1 'polypeptide(L)'
;MNKKENPSKQEFKNPGVEYRSAPFWSLNDDLDDKELQHQLLEMKKGGMGGGFMHSRIGLITPYLSKEWMDRIKNTVAYAKKIGLLAYLYDEDRWPSGFAGGIVTKKRLNQMKLLQGKKKNGNWTFKETISPKSEWYNDSYYLNTMNRRAVGAFIKSTYDAYKNVVGKEFNKTVP
;
A
#
# COMPACT_ATOMS: atom_id res chain seq x y z
N MET A 1 1.81 -7.69 -18.91
CA MET A 1 2.28 -7.11 -20.20
C MET A 1 3.53 -7.85 -20.64
N ASN A 2 3.62 -8.29 -21.90
CA ASN A 2 4.81 -8.94 -22.44
C ASN A 2 5.88 -7.87 -22.70
N LYS A 3 6.88 -7.78 -21.82
CA LYS A 3 8.05 -6.92 -22.02
C LYS A 3 8.85 -7.48 -23.20
N LYS A 4 8.98 -6.73 -24.29
CA LYS A 4 9.90 -7.09 -25.38
C LYS A 4 11.33 -6.89 -24.91
N GLU A 5 12.20 -7.86 -25.17
CA GLU A 5 13.63 -7.80 -24.80
C GLU A 5 14.41 -6.78 -25.64
N ASN A 6 13.94 -6.45 -26.85
CA ASN A 6 14.61 -5.50 -27.75
C ASN A 6 13.62 -4.46 -28.30
N PRO A 7 13.59 -3.22 -27.75
CA PRO A 7 12.76 -2.15 -28.30
C PRO A 7 13.34 -1.63 -29.62
N SER A 8 12.46 -1.29 -30.56
CA SER A 8 12.84 -0.53 -31.74
C SER A 8 13.38 0.87 -31.36
N LYS A 9 14.13 1.51 -32.27
CA LYS A 9 14.61 2.89 -32.07
C LYS A 9 13.47 3.88 -31.77
N GLN A 10 12.28 3.63 -32.31
CA GLN A 10 11.11 4.46 -32.06
C GLN A 10 10.50 4.23 -30.66
N GLU A 11 10.37 2.96 -30.25
CA GLU A 11 9.94 2.61 -28.88
C GLU A 11 10.94 3.14 -27.84
N PHE A 12 12.24 3.13 -28.13
CA PHE A 12 13.25 3.71 -27.24
C PHE A 12 13.11 5.24 -27.10
N LYS A 13 12.83 5.95 -28.20
CA LYS A 13 12.61 7.42 -28.16
C LYS A 13 11.31 7.82 -27.47
N ASN A 14 10.27 7.00 -27.57
CA ASN A 14 8.98 7.24 -26.95
C ASN A 14 8.46 5.96 -26.27
N PRO A 15 8.98 5.65 -25.07
CA PRO A 15 8.65 4.41 -24.40
C PRO A 15 7.19 4.37 -23.94
N GLY A 16 6.65 3.15 -23.92
CA GLY A 16 5.33 2.83 -23.36
C GLY A 16 5.21 3.25 -21.89
N VAL A 17 3.97 3.35 -21.42
CA VAL A 17 3.64 3.81 -20.05
C VAL A 17 4.29 2.96 -18.96
N GLU A 18 4.42 1.66 -19.22
CA GLU A 18 5.03 0.65 -18.35
C GLU A 18 6.54 0.81 -18.16
N TYR A 19 7.19 1.64 -18.98
CA TYR A 19 8.62 1.96 -18.90
C TYR A 19 8.88 3.37 -18.36
N ARG A 20 7.82 4.12 -18.02
CA ARG A 20 7.92 5.47 -17.46
C ARG A 20 7.90 5.44 -15.94
N SER A 21 8.43 6.48 -15.31
CA SER A 21 8.48 6.61 -13.86
C SER A 21 7.08 6.57 -13.23
N ALA A 22 6.98 5.89 -12.09
CA ALA A 22 5.81 5.90 -11.22
C ALA A 22 6.26 6.24 -9.79
N PRO A 23 6.19 7.50 -9.35
CA PRO A 23 6.63 7.88 -8.01
C PRO A 23 5.64 7.42 -6.94
N PHE A 24 6.08 7.44 -5.68
CA PHE A 24 5.15 7.45 -4.55
C PHE A 24 4.31 8.71 -4.59
N TRP A 25 3.00 8.53 -4.74
CA TRP A 25 2.02 9.57 -4.76
C TRP A 25 1.34 9.63 -3.39
N SER A 26 1.68 10.68 -2.64
CA SER A 26 1.12 10.92 -1.31
C SER A 26 -0.37 11.20 -1.41
N LEU A 27 -1.18 10.20 -1.10
CA LEU A 27 -2.59 10.38 -0.76
C LEU A 27 -2.67 10.81 0.71
N ASN A 28 -2.86 12.10 0.88
CA ASN A 28 -3.06 12.77 2.16
C ASN A 28 -4.28 13.71 2.03
N ASP A 29 -4.70 14.30 3.14
CA ASP A 29 -5.89 15.16 3.25
C ASP A 29 -7.23 14.42 3.10
N ASP A 30 -8.31 15.16 2.98
CA ASP A 30 -9.63 14.69 2.57
C ASP A 30 -9.65 14.49 1.05
N LEU A 31 -9.61 13.22 0.63
CA LEU A 31 -9.44 12.83 -0.75
C LEU A 31 -10.68 13.19 -1.58
N ASP A 32 -10.48 13.98 -2.63
CA ASP A 32 -11.50 14.38 -3.60
C ASP A 32 -11.17 13.87 -5.01
N ASP A 33 -12.18 13.35 -5.72
CA ASP A 33 -11.97 12.78 -7.04
C ASP A 33 -11.49 13.80 -8.08
N LYS A 34 -11.90 15.07 -8.00
CA LYS A 34 -11.46 16.07 -8.99
C LYS A 34 -9.98 16.37 -8.81
N GLU A 35 -9.52 16.49 -7.57
CA GLU A 35 -8.11 16.73 -7.28
C GLU A 35 -7.25 15.52 -7.67
N LEU A 36 -7.68 14.30 -7.32
CA LEU A 36 -6.95 13.08 -7.72
C LEU A 36 -6.84 12.96 -9.25
N GLN A 37 -7.90 13.30 -9.98
CA GLN A 37 -7.89 13.32 -11.45
C GLN A 37 -7.00 14.42 -12.02
N HIS A 38 -7.02 15.61 -11.42
CA HIS A 38 -6.13 16.71 -11.79
C HIS A 38 -4.65 16.31 -11.62
N GLN A 39 -4.30 15.71 -10.48
CA GLN A 39 -2.93 15.23 -10.22
C GLN A 39 -2.50 14.17 -11.23
N LEU A 40 -3.38 13.23 -11.60
CA LEU A 40 -3.10 12.25 -12.66
C LEU A 40 -2.85 12.92 -14.04
N LEU A 41 -3.59 13.98 -14.38
CA LEU A 41 -3.34 14.75 -15.60
C LEU A 41 -1.97 15.44 -15.55
N GLU A 42 -1.61 16.05 -14.43
CA GLU A 42 -0.30 16.70 -14.25
C GLU A 42 0.85 15.68 -14.34
N MET A 43 0.70 14.50 -13.72
CA MET A 43 1.65 13.39 -13.89
C MET A 43 1.81 13.00 -15.37
N LYS A 44 0.68 12.88 -16.11
CA LYS A 44 0.71 12.56 -17.54
C LYS A 44 1.42 13.65 -18.35
N LYS A 45 1.11 14.93 -18.10
CA LYS A 45 1.76 16.07 -18.77
C LYS A 45 3.27 16.09 -18.49
N GLY A 46 3.68 15.76 -17.26
CA GLY A 46 5.07 15.59 -16.85
C GLY A 46 5.76 14.35 -17.42
N GLY A 47 5.05 13.50 -18.18
CA GLY A 47 5.61 12.32 -18.83
C GLY A 47 5.72 11.08 -17.94
N MET A 48 5.09 11.07 -16.76
CA MET A 48 5.06 9.91 -15.87
C MET A 48 4.15 8.79 -16.39
N GLY A 49 4.42 7.57 -15.94
CA GLY A 49 3.63 6.38 -16.28
C GLY A 49 2.45 6.12 -15.35
N GLY A 50 2.41 6.78 -14.20
CA GLY A 50 1.42 6.55 -13.16
C GLY A 50 1.96 6.98 -11.80
N GLY A 51 1.34 6.49 -10.73
CA GLY A 51 1.82 6.71 -9.36
C GLY A 51 1.36 5.61 -8.41
N PHE A 52 2.14 5.39 -7.35
CA PHE A 52 1.76 4.53 -6.23
C PHE A 52 0.87 5.33 -5.28
N MET A 53 -0.43 5.02 -5.30
CA MET A 53 -1.43 5.59 -4.39
C MET A 53 -1.08 5.20 -2.95
N HIS A 54 -0.34 6.06 -2.27
CA HIS A 54 0.30 5.77 -1.00
C HIS A 54 -0.31 6.65 0.09
N SER A 55 -0.97 6.05 1.08
CA SER A 55 -1.40 6.80 2.28
C SER A 55 -0.20 7.45 2.96
N ARG A 56 -0.31 8.74 3.28
CA ARG A 56 0.76 9.50 3.95
C ARG A 56 0.24 10.32 5.13
N ILE A 57 1.19 10.91 5.87
CA ILE A 57 0.89 11.80 6.99
C ILE A 57 -0.05 12.92 6.51
N GLY A 58 -1.08 13.19 7.31
CA GLY A 58 -2.13 14.16 6.97
C GLY A 58 -3.36 13.56 6.28
N LEU A 59 -3.42 12.24 6.05
CA LEU A 59 -4.64 11.61 5.53
C LEU A 59 -5.83 11.81 6.50
N ILE A 60 -6.91 12.41 6.00
CA ILE A 60 -8.17 12.60 6.73
C ILE A 60 -9.16 11.50 6.34
N THR A 61 -9.27 11.18 5.04
CA THR A 61 -10.13 10.08 4.57
C THR A 61 -9.72 8.76 5.22
N PRO A 62 -10.60 8.08 6.00
CA PRO A 62 -10.16 6.94 6.78
C PRO A 62 -9.66 5.78 5.91
N TYR A 63 -8.44 5.32 6.17
CA TYR A 63 -7.80 4.25 5.41
C TYR A 63 -8.65 2.96 5.39
N LEU A 64 -8.76 2.34 4.20
CA LEU A 64 -9.61 1.17 3.91
C LEU A 64 -11.12 1.32 4.20
N SER A 65 -11.60 2.54 4.46
CA SER A 65 -13.04 2.80 4.53
C SER A 65 -13.71 2.63 3.17
N LYS A 66 -15.05 2.64 3.15
CA LYS A 66 -15.82 2.67 1.90
C LYS A 66 -15.40 3.87 1.03
N GLU A 67 -15.21 5.02 1.66
CA GLU A 67 -14.82 6.25 0.96
C GLU A 67 -13.44 6.12 0.32
N TRP A 68 -12.44 5.67 1.08
CA TRP A 68 -11.10 5.35 0.53
C TRP A 68 -11.20 4.43 -0.69
N MET A 69 -11.99 3.35 -0.56
CA MET A 69 -12.16 2.38 -1.66
C MET A 69 -12.85 2.99 -2.88
N ASP A 70 -13.83 3.86 -2.69
CA ASP A 70 -14.49 4.59 -3.78
C ASP A 70 -13.49 5.53 -4.49
N ARG A 71 -12.63 6.25 -3.74
CA ARG A 71 -11.56 7.09 -4.32
C ARG A 71 -10.55 6.29 -5.12
N ILE A 72 -10.10 5.13 -4.60
CA ILE A 72 -9.18 4.24 -5.31
C ILE A 72 -9.84 3.74 -6.61
N LYS A 73 -11.11 3.31 -6.55
CA LYS A 73 -11.85 2.86 -7.73
C LYS A 73 -11.93 3.94 -8.81
N ASN A 74 -12.30 5.15 -8.42
CA ASN A 74 -12.47 6.28 -9.34
C ASN A 74 -11.12 6.72 -9.93
N THR A 75 -10.07 6.73 -9.11
CA THR A 75 -8.69 7.01 -9.54
C THR A 75 -8.20 5.99 -10.56
N VAL A 76 -8.39 4.69 -10.31
CA VAL A 76 -8.03 3.62 -11.28
C VAL A 76 -8.83 3.78 -12.58
N ALA A 77 -10.14 4.04 -12.50
CA ALA A 77 -10.97 4.25 -13.68
C ALA A 77 -10.51 5.46 -14.52
N TYR A 78 -10.07 6.54 -13.86
CA TYR A 78 -9.57 7.72 -14.55
C TYR A 78 -8.18 7.49 -15.14
N ALA A 79 -7.26 6.87 -14.39
CA ALA A 79 -5.94 6.50 -14.90
C ALA A 79 -6.07 5.68 -16.20
N LYS A 80 -6.98 4.68 -16.21
CA LYS A 80 -7.34 3.93 -17.41
C LYS A 80 -7.80 4.82 -18.56
N LYS A 81 -8.75 5.73 -18.30
CA LYS A 81 -9.30 6.67 -19.30
C LYS A 81 -8.20 7.51 -19.95
N ILE A 82 -7.21 7.94 -19.18
CA ILE A 82 -6.12 8.78 -19.68
C ILE A 82 -4.87 7.99 -20.09
N GLY A 83 -4.88 6.65 -20.03
CA GLY A 83 -3.76 5.82 -20.44
C GLY A 83 -2.55 5.86 -19.49
N LEU A 84 -2.79 6.08 -18.19
CA LEU A 84 -1.80 5.88 -17.13
C LEU A 84 -2.03 4.55 -16.39
N LEU A 85 -1.00 4.12 -15.68
CA LEU A 85 -1.07 3.04 -14.69
C LEU A 85 -1.40 3.60 -13.30
N ALA A 86 -2.01 2.77 -12.46
CA ALA A 86 -2.42 3.11 -11.10
C ALA A 86 -1.91 2.03 -10.14
N TYR A 87 -0.83 2.33 -9.44
CA TYR A 87 -0.18 1.36 -8.57
C TYR A 87 -0.79 1.42 -7.17
N LEU A 88 -1.10 0.26 -6.59
CA LEU A 88 -1.63 0.16 -5.23
C LEU A 88 -0.49 0.12 -4.22
N TYR A 89 -0.74 0.65 -3.03
CA TYR A 89 0.10 0.47 -1.85
C TYR A 89 -0.73 -0.20 -0.75
N ASP A 90 -0.16 -1.22 -0.11
CA ASP A 90 -0.87 -2.17 0.75
C ASP A 90 -0.91 -1.78 2.23
N GLU A 91 -0.42 -0.59 2.58
CA GLU A 91 -0.33 -0.13 3.96
C GLU A 91 -0.70 1.35 4.15
N ASP A 92 -1.12 1.70 5.36
CA ASP A 92 -1.21 3.07 5.83
C ASP A 92 0.16 3.57 6.30
N ARG A 93 0.81 4.42 5.50
CA ARG A 93 2.19 4.89 5.67
C ARG A 93 3.19 3.76 5.47
N TRP A 94 3.82 3.26 6.52
CA TRP A 94 4.85 2.22 6.49
C TRP A 94 5.11 1.75 7.93
N PRO A 95 5.75 0.59 8.18
CA PRO A 95 6.00 -0.53 7.24
C PRO A 95 4.77 -1.41 6.99
N SER A 96 4.72 -2.17 5.89
CA SER A 96 3.59 -3.06 5.58
C SER A 96 3.41 -4.18 6.62
N GLY A 97 2.15 -4.46 7.00
CA GLY A 97 1.74 -5.67 7.71
C GLY A 97 0.60 -5.47 8.70
N PHE A 98 0.26 -4.25 9.09
CA PHE A 98 -0.71 -3.98 10.15
C PHE A 98 -1.98 -3.25 9.68
N ALA A 99 -2.06 -2.86 8.40
CA ALA A 99 -3.22 -2.25 7.75
C ALA A 99 -3.79 -1.05 8.54
N GLY A 100 -2.94 -0.05 8.81
CA GLY A 100 -3.28 1.11 9.65
C GLY A 100 -3.66 0.75 11.09
N GLY A 101 -3.32 -0.45 11.54
CA GLY A 101 -3.60 -0.97 12.88
C GLY A 101 -4.87 -1.81 12.97
N ILE A 102 -5.64 -1.93 11.87
CA ILE A 102 -6.88 -2.72 11.83
C ILE A 102 -6.61 -4.19 12.20
N VAL A 103 -5.54 -4.76 11.65
CA VAL A 103 -5.21 -6.18 11.83
C VAL A 103 -4.75 -6.46 13.25
N THR A 104 -3.99 -5.55 13.84
CA THR A 104 -3.29 -5.77 15.13
C THR A 104 -4.13 -5.41 16.36
N LYS A 105 -5.40 -5.03 16.17
CA LYS A 105 -6.43 -5.00 17.23
C LYS A 105 -6.58 -6.36 17.93
N LYS A 106 -6.37 -7.46 17.21
CA LYS A 106 -6.41 -8.82 17.78
C LYS A 106 -5.04 -9.19 18.35
N ARG A 107 -4.99 -9.57 19.62
CA ARG A 107 -3.74 -9.96 20.32
C ARG A 107 -2.93 -11.03 19.59
N LEU A 108 -3.58 -12.01 18.95
CA LEU A 108 -2.87 -13.07 18.22
C LEU A 108 -2.03 -12.52 17.05
N ASN A 109 -2.45 -11.37 16.50
CA ASN A 109 -1.83 -10.72 15.35
C ASN A 109 -0.70 -9.76 15.77
N GLN A 110 -0.47 -9.54 17.06
CA GLN A 110 0.54 -8.62 17.55
C GLN A 110 1.90 -9.30 17.63
N MET A 111 2.94 -8.63 17.13
CA MET A 111 4.31 -9.13 17.15
C MET A 111 4.72 -9.53 18.58
N LYS A 112 5.35 -10.70 18.69
CA LYS A 112 5.88 -11.24 19.94
C LYS A 112 7.38 -10.97 20.03
N LEU A 113 7.86 -10.79 21.25
CA LEU A 113 9.28 -10.66 21.59
C LEU A 113 9.65 -11.72 22.62
N LEU A 114 10.89 -12.20 22.56
CA LEU A 114 11.50 -12.98 23.64
C LEU A 114 12.35 -12.03 24.48
N GLN A 115 11.91 -11.74 25.71
CA GLN A 115 12.66 -10.91 26.64
C GLN A 115 13.57 -11.78 27.51
N GLY A 116 14.88 -11.58 27.41
CA GLY A 116 15.87 -12.19 28.29
C GLY A 116 16.24 -11.27 29.45
N LYS A 117 16.37 -11.82 30.66
CA LYS A 117 16.92 -11.14 31.84
C LYS A 117 18.02 -11.99 32.47
N LYS A 118 19.19 -11.40 32.73
CA LYS A 118 20.32 -12.04 33.41
C LYS A 118 20.35 -11.63 34.89
N LYS A 119 20.42 -12.59 35.80
CA LYS A 119 20.60 -12.36 37.24
C LYS A 119 21.53 -13.43 37.83
N ASN A 120 22.58 -13.00 38.55
CA ASN A 120 23.58 -13.88 39.18
C ASN A 120 24.13 -14.96 38.24
N GLY A 121 24.46 -14.58 36.99
CA GLY A 121 24.98 -15.53 35.98
C GLY A 121 23.91 -16.33 35.23
N ASN A 122 22.69 -16.44 35.74
CA ASN A 122 21.60 -17.19 35.13
C ASN A 122 20.72 -16.33 34.21
N TRP A 123 20.27 -16.90 33.09
CA TRP A 123 19.32 -16.28 32.18
C TRP A 123 17.89 -16.78 32.43
N THR A 124 16.94 -15.87 32.39
CA THR A 124 15.50 -16.17 32.32
C THR A 124 14.93 -15.54 31.06
N PHE A 125 14.08 -16.28 30.34
CA PHE A 125 13.45 -15.80 29.11
C PHE A 125 11.94 -15.82 29.27
N LYS A 126 11.27 -14.81 28.75
CA LYS A 126 9.80 -14.69 28.76
C LYS A 126 9.31 -14.18 27.41
N GLU A 127 8.28 -14.82 26.87
CA GLU A 127 7.54 -14.29 25.73
C GLU A 127 6.70 -13.07 26.18
N THR A 128 6.78 -11.98 25.43
CA THR A 128 5.94 -10.79 25.61
C THR A 128 5.44 -10.27 24.27
N ILE A 129 4.48 -9.36 24.29
CA ILE A 129 4.06 -8.62 23.09
C ILE A 129 5.00 -7.42 22.90
N SER A 130 5.38 -7.14 21.65
CA SER A 130 6.10 -5.91 21.29
C SER A 130 5.28 -4.69 21.69
N PRO A 131 5.87 -3.61 22.23
CA PRO A 131 5.10 -2.43 22.57
C PRO A 131 4.47 -1.78 21.33
N LYS A 132 3.47 -0.92 21.58
CA LYS A 132 2.96 -0.02 20.56
C LYS A 132 4.04 0.97 20.13
N SER A 133 3.94 1.48 18.91
CA SER A 133 4.88 2.48 18.39
C SER A 133 4.18 3.44 17.45
N GLU A 134 4.64 4.69 17.42
CA GLU A 134 4.25 5.69 16.40
C GLU A 134 4.58 5.19 14.99
N TRP A 135 5.63 4.37 14.84
CA TRP A 135 5.97 3.67 13.59
C TRP A 135 4.87 2.73 13.09
N TYR A 136 3.91 2.37 13.95
CA TYR A 136 2.79 1.48 13.63
C TYR A 136 1.44 2.16 13.84
N ASN A 137 1.37 3.48 13.65
CA ASN A 137 0.18 4.30 13.89
C ASN A 137 -0.38 4.11 15.31
N ASP A 138 0.51 4.16 16.30
CA ASP A 138 0.23 3.93 17.73
C ASP A 138 -0.42 2.55 18.02
N SER A 139 -0.19 1.61 17.12
CA SER A 139 -0.59 0.21 17.22
C SER A 139 0.62 -0.71 17.36
N TYR A 140 0.38 -2.01 17.23
CA TYR A 140 1.38 -3.05 17.23
C TYR A 140 1.78 -3.41 15.80
N TYR A 141 3.01 -3.88 15.62
CA TYR A 141 3.41 -4.54 14.38
C TYR A 141 2.80 -5.95 14.27
N LEU A 142 2.74 -6.47 13.05
CA LEU A 142 2.18 -7.78 12.76
C LEU A 142 3.05 -8.91 13.31
N ASN A 143 2.42 -9.95 13.84
CA ASN A 143 3.06 -11.23 14.08
C ASN A 143 3.32 -11.97 12.75
N THR A 144 4.43 -11.65 12.10
CA THR A 144 4.84 -12.25 10.83
C THR A 144 5.13 -13.76 10.94
N MET A 145 5.36 -14.27 12.14
CA MET A 145 5.57 -15.70 12.42
C MET A 145 4.25 -16.48 12.60
N ASN A 146 3.09 -15.82 12.52
CA ASN A 146 1.78 -16.46 12.66
C ASN A 146 0.99 -16.40 11.34
N ARG A 147 0.77 -17.57 10.72
CA ARG A 147 0.01 -17.69 9.47
C ARG A 147 -1.38 -17.06 9.52
N ARG A 148 -2.08 -17.13 10.66
CA ARG A 148 -3.42 -16.52 10.82
C ARG A 148 -3.35 -15.00 10.85
N ALA A 149 -2.26 -14.43 11.38
CA ALA A 149 -2.04 -12.99 11.38
C ALA A 149 -1.74 -12.47 9.97
N VAL A 150 -0.84 -13.14 9.24
CA VAL A 150 -0.56 -12.82 7.82
C VAL A 150 -1.81 -12.96 6.96
N GLY A 151 -2.59 -14.02 7.15
CA GLY A 151 -3.87 -14.19 6.46
C GLY A 151 -4.89 -13.09 6.78
N ALA A 152 -4.89 -12.57 8.02
CA ALA A 152 -5.74 -11.44 8.38
C ALA A 152 -5.32 -10.15 7.67
N PHE A 153 -4.02 -9.91 7.51
CA PHE A 153 -3.50 -8.79 6.72
C PHE A 153 -3.95 -8.86 5.26
N ILE A 154 -3.69 -9.99 4.58
CA ILE A 154 -4.11 -10.23 3.19
C ILE A 154 -5.61 -10.00 3.01
N LYS A 155 -6.43 -10.52 3.93
CA LYS A 155 -7.89 -10.34 3.89
C LYS A 155 -8.31 -8.88 4.07
N SER A 156 -7.61 -8.12 4.90
CA SER A 156 -7.94 -6.71 5.14
C SER A 156 -7.52 -5.79 3.99
N THR A 157 -6.45 -6.10 3.26
CA THR A 157 -5.86 -5.22 2.24
C THR A 157 -6.06 -5.79 0.84
N TYR A 158 -5.35 -6.86 0.48
CA TYR A 158 -5.35 -7.45 -0.86
C TYR A 158 -6.76 -7.86 -1.32
N ASP A 159 -7.53 -8.55 -0.47
CA ASP A 159 -8.89 -8.95 -0.82
C ASP A 159 -9.80 -7.72 -0.98
N ALA A 160 -9.62 -6.70 -0.15
CA ALA A 160 -10.40 -5.46 -0.23
C ALA A 160 -10.14 -4.73 -1.56
N TYR A 161 -8.87 -4.57 -1.96
CA TYR A 161 -8.52 -4.00 -3.26
C TYR A 161 -8.99 -4.88 -4.43
N LYS A 162 -8.83 -6.19 -4.33
CA LYS A 162 -9.29 -7.14 -5.35
C LYS A 162 -10.81 -7.04 -5.58
N ASN A 163 -11.59 -6.85 -4.52
CA ASN A 163 -13.04 -6.71 -4.61
C ASN A 163 -13.47 -5.43 -5.37
N VAL A 164 -12.65 -4.37 -5.28
CA VAL A 164 -12.99 -3.06 -5.84
C VAL A 164 -12.43 -2.88 -7.25
N VAL A 165 -11.16 -3.21 -7.46
CA VAL A 165 -10.44 -2.95 -8.73
C VAL A 165 -9.82 -4.20 -9.36
N GLY A 166 -10.11 -5.40 -8.86
CA GLY A 166 -9.48 -6.65 -9.34
C GLY A 166 -9.70 -6.95 -10.83
N LYS A 167 -10.73 -6.38 -11.47
CA LYS A 167 -10.94 -6.49 -12.94
C LYS A 167 -9.85 -5.78 -13.77
N GLU A 168 -9.14 -4.84 -13.15
CA GLU A 168 -8.08 -4.03 -13.75
C GLU A 168 -6.66 -4.51 -13.38
N PHE A 169 -6.53 -5.58 -12.58
CA PHE A 169 -5.24 -6.21 -12.29
C PHE A 169 -4.59 -6.76 -13.57
N ASN A 170 -3.27 -6.62 -13.67
CA ASN A 170 -2.45 -6.90 -14.86
C ASN A 170 -2.82 -6.03 -16.09
N LYS A 171 -3.58 -4.95 -15.89
CA LYS A 171 -3.97 -3.98 -16.93
C LYS A 171 -3.57 -2.58 -16.49
N THR A 172 -4.50 -1.82 -15.93
CA THR A 172 -4.27 -0.47 -15.39
C THR A 172 -3.63 -0.52 -14.02
N VAL A 173 -3.94 -1.55 -13.22
CA VAL A 173 -3.24 -1.84 -11.97
C VAL A 173 -2.22 -2.95 -12.29
N PRO A 174 -0.92 -2.63 -12.33
CA PRO A 174 0.10 -3.61 -12.72
C PRO A 174 0.25 -4.77 -11.76
#